data_AF-A0ABD6E4I2-F1
#
_entry.id   AF-A0ABD6E4I2-F1
#
_cell.length_a   1.000
_cell.length_b   1.000
_cell.length_c   1.000
_cell.angle_alpha   90.00
_cell.angle_beta   90.00
_cell.angle_gamma   90.00
#
_symmetry.space_group_name_H-M   'P 1'
#
loop_
_entity.id
_entity.type
_entity.pdbx_description
1 polymer ?
#
loop_
_entity_poly.entity_id
_entity_poly.type
_entity_poly.pdbx_seq_one_letter_code
_entity_poly.pdbx_strand_id
1 'polypeptide(L)'
;MTSQPSQELVTSSRLPENDLAGFSFEDKLRICKERTSVQFEDCLQLLQSCQRDADYFLVLGLLPGFLKSRQLTETESCLLLEGLPLELFARMLSSDDELANEDYAELVINVLSVLLPRCSQEMFHKLHCLAPPIKRRLHLIRSKSLTVKDVETYLYLVLIICEDSLSERDILSVLDVISSTLVSRTSELPSTDLLDGCIIMLRKLAELNRSWDEETPPWLKNYLLIVERILRTKYTNDVRWKQCFEICALICLIFGLNCFGNSSHFLITLTALTEVELRLILNEPKRVDVGRLKPCSILMRHFIQSVESSVLSDEDDATKVSLMCRDVTNFVCEYIVESEKSSDDELEWDVKIALYEIICSFFAVGGYNIIDRNVLHNVIPHLIGISLQSCQKGNSEEALQLIRLFGSLPELNDQCLPLMLHYLKGDPHSTTDYETRLEETKLVLSSLRGRADWYSYDDLKNVKNEAEAEGNESLLKILNTLDA
;
A
#
# COMPACT_ATOMS: atom_id res chain seq x y z
N MET A 1 -23.48 -63.46 -62.80
CA MET A 1 -23.99 -62.10 -63.06
C MET A 1 -24.46 -61.53 -61.74
N THR A 2 -23.56 -60.84 -61.05
CA THR A 2 -23.77 -60.20 -59.75
C THR A 2 -23.81 -58.70 -59.99
N SER A 3 -24.97 -58.09 -59.77
CA SER A 3 -25.16 -56.63 -59.82
C SER A 3 -25.12 -56.08 -58.39
N GLN A 4 -24.11 -55.25 -58.11
CA GLN A 4 -24.01 -54.42 -56.90
C GLN A 4 -25.07 -53.32 -56.92
N PRO A 5 -25.61 -52.91 -55.75
CA PRO A 5 -26.14 -51.58 -55.56
C PRO A 5 -25.09 -50.67 -54.91
N SER A 6 -24.97 -49.48 -55.49
CA SER A 6 -24.05 -48.40 -55.15
C SER A 6 -24.24 -47.89 -53.72
N GLN A 7 -23.14 -47.77 -52.98
CA GLN A 7 -23.06 -46.98 -51.75
C GLN A 7 -23.05 -45.50 -52.13
N GLU A 8 -24.09 -44.76 -51.73
CA GLU A 8 -24.04 -43.29 -51.67
C GLU A 8 -23.16 -42.88 -50.48
N LEU A 9 -22.01 -42.29 -50.79
CA LEU A 9 -21.21 -41.56 -49.82
C LEU A 9 -22.01 -40.35 -49.32
N VAL A 10 -22.39 -40.39 -48.04
CA VAL A 10 -22.77 -39.19 -47.28
C VAL A 10 -21.49 -38.36 -47.11
N THR A 11 -21.30 -37.38 -47.99
CA THR A 11 -20.27 -36.35 -47.82
C THR A 11 -20.63 -35.49 -46.61
N SER A 12 -19.84 -35.65 -45.55
CA SER A 12 -19.66 -34.67 -44.46
C SER A 12 -19.53 -33.28 -45.08
N SER A 13 -20.56 -32.45 -44.89
CA SER A 13 -20.52 -31.03 -45.22
C SER A 13 -19.48 -30.37 -44.32
N ARG A 14 -18.32 -30.05 -44.87
CA ARG A 14 -17.38 -29.12 -44.24
C ARG A 14 -18.12 -27.79 -44.04
N LEU A 15 -18.34 -27.43 -42.79
CA LEU A 15 -18.87 -26.13 -42.40
C LEU A 15 -17.96 -25.03 -43.00
N PRO A 16 -18.52 -23.95 -43.58
CA PRO A 16 -17.72 -22.88 -44.17
C PRO A 16 -16.83 -22.27 -43.10
N GLU A 17 -15.53 -22.16 -43.41
CA GLU A 17 -14.52 -21.88 -42.38
C GLU A 17 -14.60 -20.47 -41.81
N ASN A 18 -15.17 -19.45 -42.48
CA ASN A 18 -14.91 -18.06 -42.05
C ASN A 18 -16.07 -17.03 -42.15
N ASP A 19 -17.35 -17.42 -42.25
CA ASP A 19 -18.41 -16.41 -42.13
C ASP A 19 -19.70 -16.95 -41.51
N LEU A 20 -20.02 -16.48 -40.30
CA LEU A 20 -21.30 -16.75 -39.63
C LEU A 20 -22.39 -15.73 -40.04
N ALA A 21 -22.08 -14.76 -40.92
CA ALA A 21 -23.07 -13.82 -41.43
C ALA A 21 -24.20 -14.56 -42.18
N GLY A 22 -25.45 -14.26 -41.82
CA GLY A 22 -26.64 -14.85 -42.44
C GLY A 22 -27.17 -16.13 -41.79
N PHE A 23 -26.48 -16.71 -40.81
CA PHE A 23 -27.01 -17.83 -40.01
C PHE A 23 -27.95 -17.36 -38.89
N SER A 24 -28.94 -18.19 -38.56
CA SER A 24 -29.79 -17.99 -37.37
C SER A 24 -28.95 -18.08 -36.08
N PHE A 25 -29.43 -17.51 -34.97
CA PHE A 25 -28.74 -17.60 -33.68
C PHE A 25 -28.46 -19.06 -33.28
N GLU A 26 -29.46 -19.94 -33.44
CA GLU A 26 -29.37 -21.36 -33.10
C GLU A 26 -28.32 -22.08 -33.95
N ASP A 27 -28.24 -21.76 -35.25
CA ASP A 27 -27.22 -22.32 -36.14
C ASP A 27 -25.82 -21.82 -35.78
N LYS A 28 -25.66 -20.52 -35.49
CA LYS A 28 -24.38 -19.95 -35.04
C LYS A 28 -23.90 -20.62 -33.75
N LEU A 29 -24.81 -20.79 -32.78
CA LEU A 29 -24.51 -21.40 -31.49
C LEU A 29 -24.08 -22.86 -31.64
N ARG A 30 -24.80 -23.63 -32.48
CA ARG A 30 -24.45 -25.03 -32.77
C ARG A 30 -23.07 -25.13 -33.43
N ILE A 31 -22.81 -24.31 -34.46
CA ILE A 31 -21.53 -24.30 -35.18
C ILE A 31 -20.38 -23.99 -34.21
N CYS A 32 -20.55 -23.01 -33.31
CA CYS A 32 -19.50 -22.67 -32.35
C CYS A 32 -19.26 -23.74 -31.28
N LYS A 33 -20.30 -24.48 -30.87
CA LYS A 33 -20.15 -25.62 -29.95
C LYS A 33 -19.41 -26.81 -30.57
N GLU A 34 -19.57 -27.02 -31.87
CA GLU A 34 -18.98 -28.15 -32.60
C GLU A 34 -17.54 -27.88 -33.07
N ARG A 35 -17.09 -26.61 -33.06
CA ARG A 35 -15.73 -26.21 -33.44
C ARG A 35 -14.74 -26.46 -32.31
N THR A 36 -13.55 -26.97 -32.67
CA THR A 36 -12.42 -27.14 -31.74
C THR A 36 -11.73 -25.82 -31.38
N SER A 37 -11.88 -24.78 -32.21
CA SER A 37 -11.41 -23.41 -31.95
C SER A 37 -12.41 -22.39 -32.48
N VAL A 38 -12.88 -21.49 -31.62
CA VAL A 38 -13.82 -20.41 -31.97
C VAL A 38 -13.04 -19.11 -32.19
N GLN A 39 -13.30 -18.41 -33.30
CA GLN A 39 -12.64 -17.15 -33.59
C GLN A 39 -13.29 -15.98 -32.83
N PHE A 40 -12.56 -14.87 -32.66
CA PHE A 40 -13.06 -13.66 -32.01
C PHE A 40 -14.30 -13.11 -32.74
N GLU A 41 -14.24 -13.09 -34.07
CA GLU A 41 -15.31 -12.65 -34.95
C GLU A 41 -16.56 -13.51 -34.75
N ASP A 42 -16.41 -14.81 -34.52
CA ASP A 42 -17.53 -15.72 -34.24
C ASP A 42 -18.20 -15.36 -32.91
N CYS A 43 -17.42 -15.10 -31.85
CA CYS A 43 -17.92 -14.67 -30.54
C CYS A 43 -18.64 -13.33 -30.62
N LEU A 44 -18.08 -12.37 -31.36
CA LEU A 44 -18.67 -11.05 -31.53
C LEU A 44 -19.98 -11.14 -32.33
N GLN A 45 -20.02 -11.91 -33.42
CA GLN A 45 -21.22 -12.12 -34.21
C GLN A 45 -22.31 -12.90 -33.46
N LEU A 46 -21.93 -13.79 -32.53
CA LEU A 46 -22.84 -14.48 -31.62
C LEU A 46 -23.48 -13.48 -30.66
N LEU A 47 -22.68 -12.68 -29.96
CA LEU A 47 -23.17 -11.66 -29.03
C LEU A 47 -24.10 -10.65 -29.72
N GLN A 48 -23.72 -10.17 -30.92
CA GLN A 48 -24.52 -9.25 -31.71
C GLN A 48 -25.83 -9.86 -32.24
N SER A 49 -25.92 -11.20 -32.29
CA SER A 49 -27.13 -11.91 -32.74
C SER A 49 -28.12 -12.25 -31.63
N CYS A 50 -27.76 -12.02 -30.36
CA CYS A 50 -28.65 -12.22 -29.23
C CYS A 50 -29.79 -11.19 -29.24
N GLN A 51 -31.04 -11.64 -29.19
CA GLN A 51 -32.22 -10.76 -29.22
C GLN A 51 -32.98 -10.76 -27.90
N ARG A 52 -32.78 -11.78 -27.06
CA ARG A 52 -33.46 -11.96 -25.77
C ARG A 52 -32.47 -12.41 -24.70
N ASP A 53 -32.82 -12.21 -23.42
CA ASP A 53 -31.98 -12.61 -22.28
C ASP A 53 -31.54 -14.09 -22.35
N ALA A 54 -32.45 -14.99 -22.77
CA ALA A 54 -32.17 -16.42 -22.93
C ALA A 54 -31.03 -16.71 -23.91
N ASP A 55 -30.92 -15.92 -24.98
CA ASP A 55 -29.86 -16.07 -25.99
C ASP A 55 -28.50 -15.67 -25.36
N TYR A 56 -28.49 -14.57 -24.60
CA TYR A 56 -27.31 -14.12 -23.87
C TYR A 56 -26.86 -15.14 -22.82
N PHE A 57 -27.76 -15.75 -22.05
CA PHE A 57 -27.38 -16.79 -21.07
C PHE A 57 -26.63 -17.95 -21.72
N LEU A 58 -27.11 -18.43 -22.88
CA LEU A 58 -26.46 -19.52 -23.61
C LEU A 58 -25.07 -19.13 -24.12
N VAL A 59 -24.91 -17.90 -24.60
CA VAL A 59 -23.62 -17.40 -25.10
C VAL A 59 -22.64 -17.15 -23.95
N LEU A 60 -23.10 -16.55 -22.85
CA LEU A 60 -22.28 -16.31 -21.66
C LEU A 60 -21.76 -17.62 -21.08
N GLY A 61 -22.56 -18.69 -21.05
CA GLY A 61 -22.16 -20.03 -20.63
C GLY A 61 -20.93 -20.59 -21.35
N LEU A 62 -20.73 -20.19 -22.60
CA LEU A 62 -19.64 -20.67 -23.46
C LEU A 62 -18.45 -19.72 -23.49
N LEU A 63 -18.70 -18.41 -23.30
CA LEU A 63 -17.69 -17.36 -23.44
C LEU A 63 -16.41 -17.62 -22.63
N PRO A 64 -16.45 -17.94 -21.32
CA PRO A 64 -15.24 -18.18 -20.55
C PRO A 64 -14.39 -19.31 -21.10
N GLY A 65 -15.01 -20.38 -21.63
CA GLY A 65 -14.30 -21.48 -22.27
C GLY A 65 -13.59 -21.06 -23.54
N PHE A 66 -14.27 -20.28 -24.39
CA PHE A 66 -13.67 -19.75 -25.62
C PHE A 66 -12.56 -18.74 -25.33
N LEU A 67 -12.79 -17.81 -24.40
CA LEU A 67 -11.87 -16.72 -24.12
C LEU A 67 -10.63 -17.18 -23.32
N LYS A 68 -10.75 -18.15 -22.39
CA LYS A 68 -9.58 -18.70 -21.67
C LYS A 68 -8.56 -19.39 -22.59
N SER A 69 -9.01 -19.87 -23.76
CA SER A 69 -8.15 -20.54 -24.75
C SER A 69 -7.41 -19.59 -25.68
N ARG A 70 -7.71 -18.28 -25.64
CA ARG A 70 -7.19 -17.27 -26.58
C ARG A 70 -6.54 -16.11 -25.82
N GLN A 71 -5.43 -15.60 -26.35
CA GLN A 71 -4.89 -14.32 -25.90
C GLN A 71 -5.61 -13.20 -26.68
N LEU A 72 -6.56 -12.54 -26.02
CA LEU A 72 -7.26 -11.39 -26.59
C LEU A 72 -6.34 -10.17 -26.58
N THR A 73 -6.39 -9.40 -27.66
CA THR A 73 -5.87 -8.03 -27.71
C THR A 73 -6.78 -7.09 -26.92
N GLU A 74 -6.28 -5.89 -26.63
CA GLU A 74 -7.05 -4.86 -25.94
C GLU A 74 -8.30 -4.45 -26.74
N THR A 75 -8.14 -4.23 -28.05
CA THR A 75 -9.24 -3.87 -28.94
C THR A 75 -10.32 -4.95 -28.98
N GLU A 76 -9.94 -6.23 -29.09
CA GLU A 76 -10.89 -7.35 -29.06
C GLU A 76 -11.65 -7.41 -27.73
N SER A 77 -10.96 -7.21 -26.60
CA SER A 77 -11.57 -7.26 -25.27
C SER A 77 -12.57 -6.11 -25.05
N CYS A 78 -12.21 -4.90 -25.48
CA CYS A 78 -13.11 -3.74 -25.44
C CYS A 78 -14.35 -3.95 -26.32
N LEU A 79 -14.20 -4.47 -27.54
CA LEU A 79 -15.33 -4.74 -28.44
C LEU A 79 -16.28 -5.81 -27.89
N LEU A 80 -15.76 -6.86 -27.25
CA LEU A 80 -16.61 -7.85 -26.59
C LEU A 80 -17.36 -7.23 -25.41
N LEU A 81 -16.68 -6.41 -24.60
CA LEU A 81 -17.28 -5.73 -23.45
C LEU A 81 -18.41 -4.77 -23.87
N GLU A 82 -18.26 -4.07 -24.99
CA GLU A 82 -19.32 -3.22 -25.57
C GLU A 82 -20.55 -4.00 -26.02
N GLY A 83 -20.36 -5.26 -26.45
CA GLY A 83 -21.45 -6.16 -26.83
C GLY A 83 -22.17 -6.84 -25.66
N LEU A 84 -21.73 -6.62 -24.41
CA LEU A 84 -22.32 -7.28 -23.25
C LEU A 84 -23.59 -6.55 -22.74
N PRO A 85 -24.64 -7.30 -22.36
CA PRO A 85 -25.87 -6.73 -21.83
C PRO A 85 -25.69 -6.36 -20.34
N LEU A 86 -25.13 -5.19 -20.06
CA LEU A 86 -24.81 -4.77 -18.67
C LEU A 86 -26.04 -4.74 -17.75
N GLU A 87 -27.23 -4.43 -18.26
CA GLU A 87 -28.49 -4.49 -17.49
C GLU A 87 -28.87 -5.93 -17.11
N LEU A 88 -28.60 -6.91 -17.98
CA LEU A 88 -28.77 -8.33 -17.66
C LEU A 88 -27.75 -8.76 -16.60
N PHE A 89 -26.50 -8.32 -16.72
CA PHE A 89 -25.45 -8.59 -15.72
C PHE A 89 -25.85 -8.02 -14.36
N ALA A 90 -26.34 -6.78 -14.31
CA ALA A 90 -26.84 -6.18 -13.09
C ALA A 90 -27.96 -7.01 -12.46
N ARG A 91 -28.93 -7.50 -13.25
CA ARG A 91 -30.02 -8.38 -12.76
C ARG A 91 -29.50 -9.72 -12.25
N MET A 92 -28.61 -10.39 -12.99
CA MET A 92 -27.96 -11.65 -12.59
C MET A 92 -27.13 -11.50 -11.30
N LEU A 93 -26.57 -10.31 -11.08
CA LEU A 93 -25.79 -10.00 -9.89
C LEU A 93 -26.65 -9.57 -8.69
N SER A 94 -27.85 -9.01 -8.92
CA SER A 94 -28.69 -8.36 -7.89
C SER A 94 -29.74 -9.25 -7.23
N SER A 95 -30.04 -10.44 -7.76
CA SER A 95 -31.22 -11.20 -7.31
C SER A 95 -31.10 -11.68 -5.86
N ASP A 96 -32.16 -11.41 -5.07
CA ASP A 96 -32.30 -11.75 -3.64
C ASP A 96 -32.56 -13.25 -3.37
N ASP A 97 -32.75 -14.07 -4.41
CA ASP A 97 -32.95 -15.53 -4.27
C ASP A 97 -31.58 -16.23 -4.15
N GLU A 98 -31.15 -16.46 -2.90
CA GLU A 98 -29.78 -16.85 -2.54
C GLU A 98 -29.25 -18.12 -3.23
N LEU A 99 -30.11 -19.10 -3.54
CA LEU A 99 -29.68 -20.43 -4.05
C LEU A 99 -29.88 -20.63 -5.56
N ALA A 100 -30.83 -19.95 -6.19
CA ALA A 100 -31.16 -20.17 -7.60
C ALA A 100 -30.30 -19.32 -8.57
N ASN A 101 -29.55 -18.33 -8.05
CA ASN A 101 -28.82 -17.35 -8.85
C ASN A 101 -27.30 -17.34 -8.66
N GLU A 102 -26.73 -18.32 -7.95
CA GLU A 102 -25.27 -18.42 -7.77
C GLU A 102 -24.56 -18.78 -9.08
N ASP A 103 -25.09 -19.72 -9.84
CA ASP A 103 -24.47 -20.10 -11.12
C ASP A 103 -24.44 -18.93 -12.09
N TYR A 104 -25.49 -18.08 -12.08
CA TYR A 104 -25.55 -16.88 -12.89
C TYR A 104 -24.60 -15.78 -12.39
N ALA A 105 -24.44 -15.66 -11.06
CA ALA A 105 -23.41 -14.82 -10.46
C ALA A 105 -22.03 -15.15 -11.00
N GLU A 106 -21.67 -16.41 -10.81
CA GLU A 106 -20.36 -16.94 -11.11
C GLU A 106 -20.08 -16.83 -12.60
N LEU A 107 -21.10 -17.02 -13.43
CA LEU A 107 -20.99 -16.83 -14.87
C LEU A 107 -20.59 -15.40 -15.24
N VAL A 108 -21.27 -14.39 -14.69
CA VAL A 108 -20.94 -12.98 -14.94
C VAL A 108 -19.52 -12.68 -14.48
N ILE A 109 -19.15 -13.12 -13.28
CA ILE A 109 -17.83 -12.91 -12.70
C ILE A 109 -16.74 -13.58 -13.55
N ASN A 110 -16.97 -14.82 -13.98
CA ASN A 110 -16.07 -15.55 -14.87
C ASN A 110 -15.87 -14.82 -16.20
N VAL A 111 -16.93 -14.29 -16.81
CA VAL A 111 -16.82 -13.52 -18.06
C VAL A 111 -16.01 -12.24 -17.84
N LEU A 112 -16.34 -11.46 -16.80
CA LEU A 112 -15.65 -10.21 -16.49
C LEU A 112 -14.17 -10.45 -16.13
N SER A 113 -13.87 -11.52 -15.40
CA SER A 113 -12.50 -11.87 -15.00
C SER A 113 -11.56 -12.14 -16.18
N VAL A 114 -12.10 -12.58 -17.32
CA VAL A 114 -11.32 -12.87 -18.51
C VAL A 114 -11.16 -11.64 -19.39
N LEU A 115 -12.19 -10.79 -19.48
CA LEU A 115 -12.19 -9.63 -20.37
C LEU A 115 -11.45 -8.43 -19.77
N LEU A 116 -11.69 -8.12 -18.50
CA LEU A 116 -11.22 -6.88 -17.89
C LEU A 116 -9.70 -6.73 -17.79
N PRO A 117 -8.88 -7.78 -17.58
CA PRO A 117 -7.40 -7.68 -17.61
C PRO A 117 -6.81 -7.15 -18.90
N ARG A 118 -7.61 -7.12 -19.98
CA ARG A 118 -7.17 -6.69 -21.29
C ARG A 118 -7.91 -5.45 -21.77
N CYS A 119 -8.88 -4.92 -21.03
CA CYS A 119 -9.65 -3.76 -21.47
C CYS A 119 -8.93 -2.44 -21.15
N SER A 120 -9.23 -1.42 -21.95
CA SER A 120 -8.78 -0.05 -21.67
C SER A 120 -9.48 0.53 -20.44
N GLN A 121 -8.80 1.44 -19.73
CA GLN A 121 -9.38 2.09 -18.54
C GLN A 121 -10.66 2.88 -18.85
N GLU A 122 -10.77 3.46 -20.05
CA GLU A 122 -11.98 4.18 -20.48
C GLU A 122 -13.24 3.31 -20.45
N MET A 123 -13.08 2.00 -20.65
CA MET A 123 -14.19 1.05 -20.63
C MET A 123 -14.69 0.75 -19.22
N PHE A 124 -13.89 0.97 -18.18
CA PHE A 124 -14.27 0.69 -16.80
C PHE A 124 -15.41 1.60 -16.33
N HIS A 125 -15.46 2.84 -16.82
CA HIS A 125 -16.57 3.75 -16.51
C HIS A 125 -17.94 3.23 -16.93
N LYS A 126 -18.01 2.46 -18.03
CA LYS A 126 -19.26 1.84 -18.49
C LYS A 126 -19.77 0.77 -17.52
N LEU A 127 -18.90 0.22 -16.67
CA LEU A 127 -19.22 -0.86 -15.74
C LEU A 127 -19.63 -0.39 -14.35
N HIS A 128 -19.58 0.90 -14.05
CA HIS A 128 -19.98 1.41 -12.73
C HIS A 128 -21.42 1.05 -12.35
N CYS A 129 -22.31 0.79 -13.32
CA CYS A 129 -23.66 0.28 -13.05
C CYS A 129 -23.68 -1.09 -12.36
N LEU A 130 -22.58 -1.86 -12.47
CA LEU A 130 -22.39 -3.15 -11.81
C LEU A 130 -21.78 -3.01 -10.40
N ALA A 131 -21.31 -1.83 -9.99
CA ALA A 131 -20.70 -1.65 -8.68
C ALA A 131 -21.68 -1.98 -7.52
N PRO A 132 -22.94 -1.48 -7.49
CA PRO A 132 -23.86 -1.80 -6.41
C PRO A 132 -24.12 -3.31 -6.22
N PRO A 133 -24.41 -4.11 -7.26
CA PRO A 133 -24.64 -5.54 -7.07
C PRO A 133 -23.37 -6.35 -6.78
N ILE A 134 -22.20 -5.95 -7.30
CA ILE A 134 -20.92 -6.56 -6.92
C ILE A 134 -20.65 -6.37 -5.42
N LYS A 135 -20.92 -5.17 -4.88
CA LYS A 135 -20.77 -4.90 -3.44
C LYS A 135 -21.71 -5.71 -2.58
N ARG A 136 -23.00 -5.82 -2.96
CA ARG A 136 -23.95 -6.67 -2.23
C ARG A 136 -23.48 -8.12 -2.17
N ARG A 137 -22.93 -8.63 -3.28
CA ARG A 137 -22.39 -9.99 -3.36
C ARG A 137 -21.19 -10.21 -2.43
N LEU A 138 -20.33 -9.22 -2.20
CA LEU A 138 -19.24 -9.34 -1.23
C LEU A 138 -19.74 -9.73 0.17
N HIS A 139 -20.86 -9.17 0.60
CA HIS A 139 -21.44 -9.51 1.90
C HIS A 139 -22.03 -10.92 1.94
N LEU A 140 -22.59 -11.40 0.84
CA LEU A 140 -23.15 -12.76 0.73
C LEU A 140 -22.07 -13.83 0.65
N ILE A 141 -20.89 -13.49 0.12
CA ILE A 141 -19.76 -14.41 -0.02
C ILE A 141 -19.16 -14.82 1.33
N ARG A 142 -19.32 -13.98 2.36
CA ARG A 142 -18.78 -14.21 3.71
C ARG A 142 -19.20 -15.54 4.34
N SER A 143 -20.34 -16.09 3.94
CA SER A 143 -20.88 -17.37 4.45
C SER A 143 -20.41 -18.61 3.67
N LYS A 144 -19.60 -18.45 2.61
CA LYS A 144 -19.25 -19.52 1.68
C LYS A 144 -17.79 -19.97 1.76
N SER A 145 -17.54 -21.22 1.37
CA SER A 145 -16.18 -21.74 1.19
C SER A 145 -15.65 -21.38 -0.20
N LEU A 146 -15.00 -20.22 -0.32
CA LEU A 146 -14.36 -19.80 -1.57
C LEU A 146 -13.00 -20.47 -1.81
N THR A 147 -12.60 -20.54 -3.08
CA THR A 147 -11.20 -20.78 -3.47
C THR A 147 -10.38 -19.51 -3.49
N VAL A 148 -9.04 -19.65 -3.39
CA VAL A 148 -8.12 -18.50 -3.49
C VAL A 148 -8.31 -17.77 -4.81
N LYS A 149 -8.50 -18.52 -5.90
CA LYS A 149 -8.73 -17.99 -7.24
C LYS A 149 -10.04 -17.21 -7.35
N ASP A 150 -11.09 -17.66 -6.65
CA ASP A 150 -12.36 -16.93 -6.61
C ASP A 150 -12.14 -15.58 -5.93
N VAL A 151 -11.47 -15.58 -4.77
CA VAL A 151 -11.16 -14.35 -4.02
C VAL A 151 -10.30 -13.39 -4.84
N GLU A 152 -9.28 -13.88 -5.54
CA GLU A 152 -8.45 -13.06 -6.46
C GLU A 152 -9.30 -12.42 -7.54
N THR A 153 -10.16 -13.21 -8.16
CA THR A 153 -11.08 -12.74 -9.20
C THR A 153 -12.01 -11.66 -8.66
N TYR A 154 -12.61 -11.89 -7.50
CA TYR A 154 -13.48 -10.91 -6.86
C TYR A 154 -12.74 -9.62 -6.49
N LEU A 155 -11.58 -9.72 -5.87
CA LEU A 155 -10.77 -8.57 -5.50
C LEU A 155 -10.43 -7.72 -6.73
N TYR A 156 -10.01 -8.37 -7.81
CA TYR A 156 -9.73 -7.71 -9.08
C TYR A 156 -10.95 -6.95 -9.62
N LEU A 157 -12.13 -7.58 -9.63
CA LEU A 157 -13.38 -6.94 -10.07
C LEU A 157 -13.75 -5.74 -9.19
N VAL A 158 -13.59 -5.87 -7.88
CA VAL A 158 -13.89 -4.80 -6.93
C VAL A 158 -12.95 -3.61 -7.13
N LEU A 159 -11.65 -3.88 -7.30
CA LEU A 159 -10.67 -2.83 -7.52
C LEU A 159 -10.92 -2.07 -8.82
N ILE A 160 -11.39 -2.73 -9.88
CA ILE A 160 -11.63 -2.06 -11.17
C ILE A 160 -12.99 -1.38 -11.26
N ILE A 161 -14.05 -2.06 -10.83
CA ILE A 161 -15.41 -1.58 -11.09
C ILE A 161 -15.88 -0.64 -9.97
N CYS A 162 -15.44 -0.90 -8.74
CA CYS A 162 -15.93 -0.18 -7.57
C CYS A 162 -14.98 0.92 -7.10
N GLU A 163 -13.80 1.11 -7.71
CA GLU A 163 -12.66 1.87 -7.19
C GLU A 163 -13.03 3.19 -6.49
N ASP A 164 -13.77 4.05 -7.19
CA ASP A 164 -14.13 5.41 -6.77
C ASP A 164 -15.30 5.45 -5.79
N SER A 165 -15.97 4.32 -5.59
CA SER A 165 -17.19 4.21 -4.80
C SER A 165 -17.00 3.42 -3.52
N LEU A 166 -15.84 2.81 -3.28
CA LEU A 166 -15.62 1.94 -2.13
C LEU A 166 -15.75 2.71 -0.83
N SER A 167 -16.72 2.31 -0.01
CA SER A 167 -16.85 2.80 1.36
C SER A 167 -15.91 2.03 2.28
N GLU A 168 -15.60 2.59 3.46
CA GLU A 168 -14.84 1.90 4.52
C GLU A 168 -15.40 0.49 4.81
N ARG A 169 -16.74 0.38 4.87
CA ARG A 169 -17.43 -0.89 5.12
C ARG A 169 -17.19 -1.91 4.00
N ASP A 170 -17.12 -1.45 2.76
CA ASP A 170 -16.83 -2.31 1.61
C ASP A 170 -15.40 -2.84 1.71
N ILE A 171 -14.42 -1.96 1.99
CA ILE A 171 -13.00 -2.31 2.14
C ILE A 171 -12.82 -3.35 3.25
N LEU A 172 -13.39 -3.10 4.43
CA LEU A 172 -13.30 -4.03 5.56
C LEU A 172 -13.94 -5.39 5.26
N SER A 173 -15.03 -5.40 4.50
CA SER A 173 -15.69 -6.65 4.10
C SER A 173 -14.82 -7.46 3.15
N VAL A 174 -14.15 -6.80 2.20
CA VAL A 174 -13.21 -7.45 1.28
C VAL A 174 -12.03 -8.04 2.05
N LEU A 175 -11.41 -7.26 2.94
CA LEU A 175 -10.29 -7.73 3.77
C LEU A 175 -10.71 -8.93 4.65
N ASP A 176 -11.91 -8.91 5.23
CA ASP A 176 -12.43 -10.04 6.02
C ASP A 176 -12.61 -11.31 5.18
N VAL A 177 -13.19 -11.21 3.99
CA VAL A 177 -13.36 -12.35 3.06
C VAL A 177 -12.00 -12.91 2.61
N ILE A 178 -11.05 -12.04 2.24
CA ILE A 178 -9.71 -12.47 1.83
C ILE A 178 -9.01 -13.20 2.98
N SER A 179 -8.97 -12.57 4.16
CA SER A 179 -8.23 -13.09 5.30
C SER A 179 -8.79 -14.42 5.80
N SER A 180 -10.11 -14.56 5.89
CA SER A 180 -10.79 -15.79 6.31
C SER A 180 -10.57 -16.94 5.31
N THR A 181 -10.52 -16.64 4.01
CA THR A 181 -10.24 -17.64 2.97
C THR A 181 -8.77 -18.08 3.00
N LEU A 182 -7.84 -17.14 3.15
CA LEU A 182 -6.40 -17.42 3.13
C LEU A 182 -5.88 -18.08 4.41
N VAL A 183 -6.45 -17.74 5.57
CA VAL A 183 -6.03 -18.35 6.84
C VAL A 183 -6.40 -19.83 6.90
N SER A 184 -7.54 -20.21 6.33
CA SER A 184 -8.00 -21.61 6.29
C SER A 184 -7.25 -22.46 5.26
N ARG A 185 -6.63 -21.85 4.24
CA ARG A 185 -5.87 -22.54 3.19
C ARG A 185 -4.36 -22.38 3.41
N THR A 186 -3.78 -23.36 4.09
CA THR A 186 -2.35 -23.37 4.47
C THR A 186 -1.44 -24.09 3.47
N SER A 187 -2.00 -24.84 2.53
CA SER A 187 -1.24 -25.64 1.56
C SER A 187 -0.56 -24.80 0.48
N GLU A 188 -1.03 -23.59 0.23
CA GLU A 188 -0.54 -22.70 -0.83
C GLU A 188 -0.29 -21.29 -0.29
N LEU A 189 0.71 -20.61 -0.86
CA LEU A 189 0.95 -19.20 -0.59
C LEU A 189 0.05 -18.33 -1.47
N PRO A 190 -0.42 -17.16 -0.99
CA PRO A 190 -1.10 -16.18 -1.82
C PRO A 190 -0.29 -15.81 -3.07
N SER A 191 -0.98 -15.54 -4.18
CA SER A 191 -0.35 -14.94 -5.35
C SER A 191 0.15 -13.52 -5.05
N THR A 192 1.09 -13.03 -5.84
CA THR A 192 1.56 -11.65 -5.75
C THR A 192 0.45 -10.66 -6.06
N ASP A 193 -0.42 -10.98 -7.03
CA ASP A 193 -1.52 -10.12 -7.46
C ASP A 193 -2.57 -9.95 -6.35
N LEU A 194 -2.82 -11.03 -5.59
CA LEU A 194 -3.71 -10.97 -4.42
C LEU A 194 -3.13 -10.04 -3.34
N LEU A 195 -1.83 -10.12 -3.08
CA LEU A 195 -1.16 -9.27 -2.09
C LEU A 195 -1.13 -7.81 -2.54
N ASP A 196 -0.89 -7.52 -3.82
CA ASP A 196 -0.98 -6.16 -4.37
C ASP A 196 -2.38 -5.58 -4.19
N GLY A 197 -3.42 -6.37 -4.46
CA GLY A 197 -4.79 -5.94 -4.21
C GLY A 197 -5.07 -5.66 -2.72
N CYS A 198 -4.46 -6.42 -1.81
CA CYS A 198 -4.54 -6.15 -0.36
C CYS A 198 -3.84 -4.83 0.00
N ILE A 199 -2.67 -4.56 -0.58
CA ILE A 199 -1.91 -3.31 -0.39
C ILE A 199 -2.77 -2.12 -0.83
N ILE A 200 -3.41 -2.19 -2.01
CA ILE A 200 -4.28 -1.12 -2.50
C ILE A 200 -5.43 -0.85 -1.52
N MET A 201 -6.09 -1.91 -1.02
CA MET A 201 -7.18 -1.79 -0.05
C MET A 201 -6.71 -1.16 1.27
N LEU A 202 -5.54 -1.57 1.78
CA LEU A 202 -4.96 -1.02 3.00
C LEU A 202 -4.52 0.43 2.83
N ARG A 203 -3.98 0.83 1.67
CA ARG A 203 -3.65 2.23 1.38
C ARG A 203 -4.90 3.11 1.39
N LYS A 204 -5.98 2.69 0.71
CA LYS A 204 -7.28 3.38 0.76
C LYS A 204 -7.82 3.47 2.19
N LEU A 205 -7.61 2.44 3.01
CA LEU A 205 -8.02 2.44 4.41
C LEU A 205 -7.20 3.43 5.26
N ALA A 206 -5.89 3.54 5.01
CA ALA A 206 -5.00 4.49 5.68
C ALA A 206 -5.36 5.95 5.35
N GLU A 207 -5.75 6.24 4.11
CA GLU A 207 -6.18 7.57 3.67
C GLU A 207 -7.43 8.10 4.40
N LEU A 208 -8.26 7.20 4.95
CA LEU A 208 -9.45 7.59 5.71
C LEU A 208 -9.14 8.21 7.09
N ASN A 209 -7.88 8.17 7.56
CA ASN A 209 -7.39 8.83 8.78
C ASN A 209 -8.31 8.67 10.00
N ARG A 210 -8.89 7.48 10.18
CA ARG A 210 -9.82 7.18 11.27
C ARG A 210 -9.08 6.61 12.48
N SER A 211 -9.47 7.04 13.68
CA SER A 211 -9.08 6.37 14.91
C SER A 211 -9.86 5.05 15.06
N TRP A 212 -9.14 3.94 15.13
CA TRP A 212 -9.73 2.63 15.37
C TRP A 212 -9.90 2.41 16.86
N ASP A 213 -11.14 2.12 17.30
CA ASP A 213 -11.45 1.76 18.68
C ASP A 213 -10.72 0.45 19.08
N GLU A 214 -10.60 0.22 20.39
CA GLU A 214 -9.74 -0.81 21.02
C GLU A 214 -9.96 -2.26 20.55
N GLU A 215 -11.10 -2.59 19.93
CA GLU A 215 -11.36 -3.95 19.43
C GLU A 215 -10.69 -4.21 18.08
N THR A 216 -9.63 -5.02 18.12
CA THR A 216 -8.90 -5.50 16.94
C THR A 216 -9.84 -6.27 16.00
N PRO A 217 -10.02 -5.84 14.74
CA PRO A 217 -10.91 -6.53 13.81
C PRO A 217 -10.49 -8.00 13.58
N PRO A 218 -11.44 -8.95 13.46
CA PRO A 218 -11.09 -10.37 13.25
C PRO A 218 -10.21 -10.62 12.03
N TRP A 219 -10.42 -9.88 10.94
CA TRP A 219 -9.64 -9.97 9.72
C TRP A 219 -8.17 -9.65 9.94
N LEU A 220 -7.87 -8.71 10.84
CA LEU A 220 -6.51 -8.24 11.09
C LEU A 220 -5.65 -9.35 11.68
N LYS A 221 -6.20 -10.10 12.65
CA LYS A 221 -5.53 -11.27 13.23
C LYS A 221 -5.22 -12.32 12.15
N ASN A 222 -6.16 -12.57 11.25
CA ASN A 222 -5.96 -13.52 10.15
C ASN A 222 -4.87 -13.05 9.19
N TYR A 223 -4.83 -11.77 8.84
CA TYR A 223 -3.77 -11.19 7.99
C TYR A 223 -2.39 -11.32 8.64
N LEU A 224 -2.25 -11.00 9.93
CA LEU A 224 -0.97 -11.15 10.63
C LEU A 224 -0.47 -12.60 10.59
N LEU A 225 -1.36 -13.58 10.79
CA LEU A 225 -1.01 -15.01 10.66
C LEU A 225 -0.59 -15.39 9.23
N ILE A 226 -1.26 -14.85 8.21
CA ILE A 226 -0.92 -15.09 6.80
C ILE A 226 0.47 -14.51 6.49
N VAL A 227 0.73 -13.28 6.92
CA VAL A 227 2.03 -12.63 6.70
C VAL A 227 3.15 -13.35 7.46
N GLU A 228 2.91 -13.69 8.74
CA GLU A 228 3.85 -14.49 9.53
C GLU A 228 4.20 -15.81 8.84
N ARG A 229 3.20 -16.50 8.27
CA ARG A 229 3.39 -17.74 7.51
C ARG A 229 4.25 -17.52 6.27
N ILE A 230 4.01 -16.46 5.50
CA ILE A 230 4.79 -16.14 4.30
C ILE A 230 6.25 -15.83 4.67
N LEU A 231 6.46 -14.97 5.68
CA LEU A 231 7.81 -14.57 6.12
C LEU A 231 8.61 -15.74 6.73
N ARG A 232 7.95 -16.72 7.33
CA ARG A 232 8.59 -17.96 7.81
C ARG A 232 8.86 -19.00 6.74
N THR A 233 8.25 -18.86 5.56
CA THR A 233 8.42 -19.85 4.49
C THR A 233 9.82 -19.71 3.88
N LYS A 234 10.56 -20.81 3.83
CA LYS A 234 11.89 -20.83 3.21
C LYS A 234 11.76 -20.57 1.71
N TYR A 235 12.67 -19.76 1.16
CA TYR A 235 12.76 -19.45 -0.27
C TYR A 235 11.55 -18.70 -0.84
N THR A 236 10.87 -17.88 -0.03
CA THR A 236 9.89 -16.91 -0.53
C THR A 236 10.57 -15.98 -1.54
N ASN A 237 9.89 -15.68 -2.66
CA ASN A 237 10.42 -14.76 -3.66
C ASN A 237 10.47 -13.32 -3.13
N ASP A 238 11.44 -12.55 -3.61
CA ASP A 238 11.69 -11.16 -3.17
C ASP A 238 10.44 -10.27 -3.33
N VAL A 239 9.62 -10.48 -4.37
CA VAL A 239 8.37 -9.73 -4.57
C VAL A 239 7.39 -9.92 -3.41
N ARG A 240 7.08 -11.16 -3.01
CA ARG A 240 6.16 -11.40 -1.88
C ARG A 240 6.75 -10.92 -0.57
N TRP A 241 8.07 -11.00 -0.42
CA TRP A 241 8.77 -10.47 0.75
C TRP A 241 8.51 -8.97 0.89
N LYS A 242 8.75 -8.17 -0.16
CA LYS A 242 8.47 -6.72 -0.18
C LYS A 242 7.00 -6.42 0.13
N GLN A 243 6.08 -7.15 -0.49
CA GLN A 243 4.64 -6.98 -0.27
C GLN A 243 4.24 -7.25 1.19
N CYS A 244 4.84 -8.26 1.84
CA CYS A 244 4.58 -8.55 3.25
C CYS A 244 5.03 -7.41 4.16
N PHE A 245 6.22 -6.83 3.91
CA PHE A 245 6.70 -5.66 4.64
C PHE A 245 5.80 -4.45 4.47
N GLU A 246 5.34 -4.21 3.24
CA GLU A 246 4.42 -3.11 2.97
C GLU A 246 3.05 -3.31 3.66
N ILE A 247 2.50 -4.53 3.62
CA ILE A 247 1.27 -4.88 4.34
C ILE A 247 1.45 -4.64 5.85
N CYS A 248 2.55 -5.10 6.44
CA CYS A 248 2.84 -4.86 7.86
C CYS A 248 2.96 -3.37 8.17
N ALA A 249 3.66 -2.60 7.33
CA ALA A 249 3.82 -1.16 7.52
C ALA A 249 2.46 -0.43 7.48
N LEU A 250 1.62 -0.75 6.50
CA LEU A 250 0.27 -0.17 6.39
C LEU A 250 -0.62 -0.56 7.57
N ILE A 251 -0.56 -1.81 8.02
CA ILE A 251 -1.28 -2.25 9.22
C ILE A 251 -0.83 -1.43 10.45
N CYS A 252 0.47 -1.24 10.65
CA CYS A 252 0.98 -0.44 11.76
C CYS A 252 0.57 1.03 11.67
N LEU A 253 0.51 1.62 10.47
CA LEU A 253 0.01 2.98 10.28
C LEU A 253 -1.46 3.12 10.66
N ILE A 254 -2.28 2.11 10.34
CA ILE A 254 -3.73 2.15 10.56
C ILE A 254 -4.08 1.84 12.03
N PHE A 255 -3.46 0.81 12.62
CA PHE A 255 -3.85 0.24 13.91
C PHE A 255 -2.81 0.41 15.03
N GLY A 256 -1.63 0.92 14.72
CA GLY A 256 -0.48 0.88 15.63
C GLY A 256 -0.02 -0.54 15.93
N LEU A 257 0.85 -0.69 16.94
CA LEU A 257 1.37 -2.01 17.34
C LEU A 257 0.46 -2.81 18.25
N ASN A 258 -0.62 -2.21 18.76
CA ASN A 258 -1.61 -2.89 19.57
C ASN A 258 -2.21 -4.12 18.85
N CYS A 259 -2.23 -4.09 17.51
CA CYS A 259 -2.70 -5.23 16.70
C CYS A 259 -1.87 -6.51 16.88
N PHE A 260 -0.64 -6.41 17.39
CA PHE A 260 0.22 -7.56 17.69
C PHE A 260 0.05 -8.11 19.12
N GLY A 261 -0.86 -7.56 19.94
CA GLY A 261 -0.93 -7.83 21.39
C GLY A 261 -1.09 -9.29 21.80
N ASN A 262 -1.58 -10.17 20.92
CA ASN A 262 -1.68 -11.62 21.17
C ASN A 262 -0.50 -12.44 20.60
N SER A 263 0.45 -11.78 19.93
CA SER A 263 1.54 -12.40 19.15
C SER A 263 2.86 -11.64 19.34
N SER A 264 3.31 -11.44 20.59
CA SER A 264 4.60 -10.78 20.88
C SER A 264 5.77 -11.42 20.14
N HIS A 265 5.77 -12.74 20.01
CA HIS A 265 6.77 -13.47 19.23
C HIS A 265 6.81 -13.02 17.76
N PHE A 266 5.65 -12.78 17.13
CA PHE A 266 5.63 -12.32 15.74
C PHE A 266 6.17 -10.88 15.64
N LEU A 267 5.82 -10.01 16.59
CA LEU A 267 6.37 -8.65 16.66
C LEU A 267 7.91 -8.67 16.74
N ILE A 268 8.48 -9.47 17.65
CA ILE A 268 9.94 -9.62 17.78
C ILE A 268 10.57 -10.17 16.49
N THR A 269 9.92 -11.16 15.88
CA THR A 269 10.39 -11.72 14.61
C THR A 269 10.37 -10.65 13.52
N LEU A 270 9.32 -9.84 13.45
CA LEU A 270 9.21 -8.77 12.48
C LEU A 270 10.25 -7.68 12.72
N THR A 271 10.52 -7.29 13.97
CA THR A 271 11.61 -6.38 14.33
C THR A 271 12.97 -6.91 13.84
N ALA A 272 13.24 -8.21 14.04
CA ALA A 272 14.45 -8.87 13.55
C ALA A 272 14.58 -8.86 12.03
N LEU A 273 13.48 -9.17 11.34
CA LEU A 273 13.47 -9.15 9.89
C LEU A 273 13.65 -7.74 9.35
N THR A 274 13.03 -6.73 9.97
CA THR A 274 13.21 -5.31 9.60
C THR A 274 14.64 -4.82 9.81
N GLU A 275 15.30 -5.23 10.91
CA GLU A 275 16.72 -4.94 11.09
C GLU A 275 17.57 -5.50 9.95
N VAL A 276 17.40 -6.78 9.64
CA VAL A 276 18.17 -7.46 8.58
C VAL A 276 17.90 -6.81 7.23
N GLU A 277 16.63 -6.55 6.93
CA GLU A 277 16.18 -5.93 5.68
C GLU A 277 16.77 -4.52 5.52
N LEU A 278 16.76 -3.68 6.57
CA LEU A 278 17.37 -2.35 6.53
C LEU A 278 18.87 -2.42 6.23
N ARG A 279 19.60 -3.34 6.88
CA ARG A 279 21.03 -3.55 6.60
C ARG A 279 21.28 -4.00 5.17
N LEU A 280 20.42 -4.86 4.62
CA LEU A 280 20.52 -5.32 3.23
C LEU A 280 20.25 -4.19 2.23
N ILE A 281 19.22 -3.39 2.46
CA ILE A 281 18.84 -2.25 1.60
C ILE A 281 19.96 -1.20 1.59
N LEU A 282 20.55 -0.93 2.77
CA LEU A 282 21.58 0.08 2.96
C LEU A 282 23.00 -0.46 2.74
N ASN A 283 23.15 -1.70 2.25
CA ASN A 283 24.48 -2.26 2.00
C ASN A 283 25.19 -1.60 0.80
N GLU A 284 24.42 -1.07 -0.17
CA GLU A 284 24.95 -0.38 -1.34
C GLU A 284 24.33 1.03 -1.46
N PRO A 285 25.00 2.10 -1.00
CA PRO A 285 24.43 3.44 -0.96
C PRO A 285 23.90 3.98 -2.29
N LYS A 286 24.50 3.57 -3.40
CA LYS A 286 24.15 4.01 -4.77
C LYS A 286 22.87 3.38 -5.33
N ARG A 287 22.33 2.36 -4.65
CA ARG A 287 21.26 1.51 -5.18
C ARG A 287 20.18 1.22 -4.14
N VAL A 288 20.01 2.14 -3.20
CA VAL A 288 18.97 2.03 -2.18
C VAL A 288 17.61 2.01 -2.86
N ASP A 289 16.88 0.92 -2.70
CA ASP A 289 15.51 0.78 -3.18
C ASP A 289 14.56 1.49 -2.18
N VAL A 290 14.19 2.73 -2.50
CA VAL A 290 13.28 3.57 -1.68
C VAL A 290 11.96 2.85 -1.41
N GLY A 291 11.46 2.07 -2.37
CA GLY A 291 10.23 1.28 -2.24
C GLY A 291 10.33 0.22 -1.14
N ARG A 292 11.52 -0.34 -0.89
CA ARG A 292 11.79 -1.25 0.23
C ARG A 292 12.09 -0.50 1.53
N LEU A 293 12.79 0.62 1.44
CA LEU A 293 13.22 1.40 2.61
C LEU A 293 12.01 1.98 3.36
N LYS A 294 11.03 2.53 2.64
CA LYS A 294 9.89 3.23 3.24
C LYS A 294 9.05 2.35 4.18
N PRO A 295 8.62 1.13 3.79
CA PRO A 295 7.96 0.21 4.72
C PRO A 295 8.80 -0.11 5.96
N CYS A 296 10.11 -0.32 5.78
CA CYS A 296 11.01 -0.63 6.89
C CYS A 296 11.16 0.55 7.86
N SER A 297 11.28 1.77 7.34
CA SER A 297 11.32 2.98 8.17
C SER A 297 10.03 3.14 8.97
N ILE A 298 8.86 2.99 8.34
CA ILE A 298 7.56 3.02 9.03
C ILE A 298 7.52 2.01 10.18
N LEU A 299 7.87 0.75 9.91
CA LEU A 299 7.89 -0.30 10.93
C LEU A 299 8.85 0.04 12.07
N MET A 300 10.05 0.52 11.74
CA MET A 300 11.07 0.87 12.74
C MET A 300 10.58 1.97 13.68
N ARG A 301 9.95 3.04 13.16
CA ARG A 301 9.38 4.10 14.00
C ARG A 301 8.34 3.56 14.97
N HIS A 302 7.47 2.66 14.50
CA HIS A 302 6.49 2.02 15.38
C HIS A 302 7.16 1.15 16.45
N PHE A 303 8.17 0.33 16.10
CA PHE A 303 8.87 -0.49 17.10
C PHE A 303 9.60 0.37 18.15
N ILE A 304 10.13 1.53 17.75
CA ILE A 304 10.72 2.48 18.67
C ILE A 304 9.68 3.03 19.65
N GLN A 305 8.54 3.51 19.14
CA GLN A 305 7.43 3.98 19.96
C GLN A 305 6.89 2.87 20.89
N SER A 306 7.05 1.61 20.49
CA SER A 306 6.62 0.45 21.27
C SER A 306 7.32 0.36 22.63
N VAL A 307 8.56 0.87 22.73
CA VAL A 307 9.39 0.81 23.95
C VAL A 307 8.79 1.67 25.07
N GLU A 308 8.11 2.77 24.73
CA GLU A 308 7.41 3.61 25.72
C GLU A 308 5.98 3.13 26.00
N SER A 309 5.42 2.34 25.08
CA SER A 309 4.05 1.86 25.18
C SER A 309 3.95 0.54 25.95
N SER A 310 2.82 0.29 26.62
CA SER A 310 2.55 -0.99 27.29
C SER A 310 2.17 -2.14 26.33
N VAL A 311 2.55 -2.05 25.05
CA VAL A 311 2.23 -3.05 24.01
C VAL A 311 2.88 -4.40 24.31
N LEU A 312 4.12 -4.38 24.80
CA LEU A 312 4.84 -5.59 25.19
C LEU A 312 4.61 -5.83 26.69
N SER A 313 3.85 -6.88 26.98
CA SER A 313 3.51 -7.25 28.37
C SER A 313 4.68 -7.90 29.12
N ASP A 314 5.65 -8.44 28.39
CA ASP A 314 6.83 -9.13 28.91
C ASP A 314 8.07 -8.22 28.80
N GLU A 315 8.74 -7.98 29.93
CA GLU A 315 9.93 -7.11 30.02
C GLU A 315 11.12 -7.65 29.21
N ASP A 316 11.27 -8.97 29.10
CA ASP A 316 12.37 -9.58 28.32
C ASP A 316 12.15 -9.32 26.83
N ASP A 317 10.91 -9.42 26.36
CA ASP A 317 10.53 -9.15 24.98
C ASP A 317 10.66 -7.65 24.65
N ALA A 318 10.23 -6.77 25.55
CA ALA A 318 10.45 -5.33 25.43
C ALA A 318 11.95 -4.97 25.36
N THR A 319 12.77 -5.61 26.20
CA THR A 319 14.22 -5.43 26.19
C THR A 319 14.84 -5.87 24.87
N LYS A 320 14.43 -7.02 24.32
CA LYS A 320 14.91 -7.48 23.00
C LYS A 320 14.58 -6.46 21.91
N VAL A 321 13.32 -6.04 21.80
CA VAL A 321 12.91 -5.05 20.79
C VAL A 321 13.70 -3.76 20.95
N SER A 322 13.86 -3.25 22.18
CA SER A 322 14.64 -2.05 22.47
C SER A 322 16.11 -2.15 22.04
N LEU A 323 16.77 -3.28 22.32
CA LEU A 323 18.16 -3.52 21.89
C LEU A 323 18.29 -3.51 20.36
N MET A 324 17.33 -4.10 19.66
CA MET A 324 17.33 -4.14 18.20
C MET A 324 17.06 -2.75 17.60
N CYS A 325 16.13 -1.99 18.17
CA CYS A 325 15.91 -0.59 17.80
C CYS A 325 17.19 0.25 17.96
N ARG A 326 17.91 0.07 19.07
CA ARG A 326 19.19 0.73 19.32
C ARG A 326 20.23 0.34 18.26
N ASP A 327 20.40 -0.95 18.01
CA ASP A 327 21.43 -1.45 17.10
C ASP A 327 21.18 -1.02 15.65
N VAL A 328 19.92 -1.02 15.21
CA VAL A 328 19.52 -0.45 13.91
C VAL A 328 19.77 1.05 13.86
N THR A 329 19.36 1.80 14.88
CA THR A 329 19.53 3.26 14.87
C THR A 329 21.01 3.65 14.87
N ASN A 330 21.85 2.95 15.64
CA ASN A 330 23.30 3.12 15.60
C ASN A 330 23.85 2.91 14.19
N PHE A 331 23.47 1.80 13.56
CA PHE A 331 23.86 1.52 12.18
C PHE A 331 23.42 2.63 11.21
N VAL A 332 22.18 3.12 11.33
CA VAL A 332 21.65 4.20 10.48
C VAL A 332 22.40 5.52 10.71
N CYS A 333 22.73 5.86 11.96
CA CYS A 333 23.55 7.04 12.28
C CYS A 333 24.94 6.95 11.63
N GLU A 334 25.63 5.82 11.80
CA GLU A 334 26.94 5.58 11.19
C GLU A 334 26.87 5.62 9.66
N TYR A 335 25.81 5.06 9.09
CA TYR A 335 25.59 5.03 7.65
C TYR A 335 25.42 6.44 7.05
N ILE A 336 24.62 7.32 7.67
CA ILE A 336 24.48 8.71 7.21
C ILE A 336 25.82 9.44 7.27
N VAL A 337 26.53 9.32 8.40
CA VAL A 337 27.82 9.97 8.62
C VAL A 337 28.86 9.51 7.59
N GLU A 338 28.88 8.22 7.26
CA GLU A 338 29.87 7.69 6.30
C GLU A 338 29.50 8.04 4.86
N SER A 339 28.22 7.99 4.50
CA SER A 339 27.75 8.34 3.14
C SER A 339 28.05 9.80 2.79
N GLU A 340 27.93 10.71 3.74
CA GLU A 340 28.21 12.14 3.53
C GLU A 340 29.72 12.47 3.52
N LYS A 341 30.58 11.60 4.07
CA LYS A 341 32.05 11.75 3.96
C LYS A 341 32.59 11.35 2.59
N SER A 342 31.95 10.38 1.94
CA SER A 342 32.28 10.01 0.56
C SER A 342 31.75 11.07 -0.41
N SER A 343 32.64 11.96 -0.87
CA SER A 343 32.30 13.08 -1.77
C SER A 343 31.65 12.69 -3.11
N ASP A 344 31.65 11.40 -3.46
CA ASP A 344 31.10 10.88 -4.72
C ASP A 344 29.65 10.35 -4.57
N ASP A 345 29.12 10.24 -3.34
CA ASP A 345 27.94 9.42 -3.02
C ASP A 345 26.89 10.19 -2.20
N GLU A 346 26.34 11.28 -2.75
CA GLU A 346 25.21 11.96 -2.09
C GLU A 346 23.96 11.07 -2.07
N LEU A 347 23.41 10.84 -0.88
CA LEU A 347 22.18 10.07 -0.72
C LEU A 347 20.99 10.77 -1.39
N GLU A 348 20.14 9.98 -2.04
CA GLU A 348 18.86 10.48 -2.56
C GLU A 348 18.01 11.06 -1.42
N TRP A 349 17.24 12.11 -1.71
CA TRP A 349 16.46 12.83 -0.71
C TRP A 349 15.47 11.94 0.05
N ASP A 350 14.75 11.07 -0.66
CA ASP A 350 13.78 10.18 -0.04
C ASP A 350 14.45 9.16 0.91
N VAL A 351 15.70 8.79 0.61
CA VAL A 351 16.54 7.97 1.50
C VAL A 351 16.92 8.78 2.74
N LYS A 352 17.41 10.02 2.57
CA LYS A 352 17.77 10.91 3.69
C LYS A 352 16.60 11.08 4.67
N ILE A 353 15.40 11.34 4.15
CA ILE A 353 14.19 11.51 4.96
C ILE A 353 13.82 10.23 5.69
N ALA A 354 13.77 9.09 5.00
CA ALA A 354 13.40 7.83 5.64
C ALA A 354 14.35 7.43 6.79
N LEU A 355 15.66 7.69 6.65
CA LEU A 355 16.65 7.44 7.71
C LEU A 355 16.56 8.48 8.85
N TYR A 356 16.34 9.74 8.49
CA TYR A 356 16.11 10.83 9.45
C TYR A 356 14.94 10.52 10.39
N GLU A 357 13.81 10.08 9.85
CA GLU A 357 12.63 9.78 10.66
C GLU A 357 12.88 8.63 11.66
N ILE A 358 13.71 7.64 11.31
CA ILE A 358 14.10 6.55 12.23
C ILE A 358 14.89 7.14 13.40
N ILE A 359 15.93 7.94 13.10
CA ILE A 359 16.81 8.51 14.13
C ILE A 359 16.02 9.45 15.05
N CYS A 360 15.24 10.38 14.48
CA CYS A 360 14.45 11.32 15.26
C CYS A 360 13.39 10.61 16.12
N SER A 361 12.76 9.54 15.61
CA SER A 361 11.84 8.74 16.42
C SER A 361 12.56 8.10 17.61
N PHE A 362 13.76 7.56 17.41
CA PHE A 362 14.55 6.97 18.49
C PHE A 362 15.00 8.00 19.52
N PHE A 363 15.36 9.20 19.08
CA PHE A 363 15.75 10.27 19.99
C PHE A 363 14.55 10.80 20.78
N ALA A 364 13.35 10.84 20.17
CA ALA A 364 12.13 11.28 20.84
C ALA A 364 11.79 10.43 22.07
N VAL A 365 12.08 9.12 22.04
CA VAL A 365 11.88 8.21 23.17
C VAL A 365 13.06 8.17 24.16
N GLY A 366 13.97 9.16 24.10
CA GLY A 366 15.14 9.24 24.98
C GLY A 366 16.32 8.35 24.56
N GLY A 367 16.26 7.71 23.38
CA GLY A 367 17.29 6.77 22.89
C GLY A 367 18.66 7.41 22.66
N TYR A 368 18.76 8.73 22.52
CA TYR A 368 20.04 9.43 22.44
C TYR A 368 20.93 9.19 23.66
N ASN A 369 20.39 8.85 24.84
CA ASN A 369 21.18 8.59 26.05
C ASN A 369 22.01 7.30 26.00
N ILE A 370 21.67 6.37 25.09
CA ILE A 370 22.29 5.04 25.01
C ILE A 370 23.13 4.84 23.74
N ILE A 371 23.27 5.88 22.93
CA ILE A 371 24.14 5.92 21.75
C ILE A 371 25.52 6.46 22.16
N ASP A 372 26.58 5.98 21.49
CA ASP A 372 27.92 6.51 21.70
C ASP A 372 27.99 8.01 21.39
N ARG A 373 28.62 8.78 22.28
CA ARG A 373 28.68 10.25 22.15
C ARG A 373 29.38 10.70 20.86
N ASN A 374 30.37 9.95 20.36
CA ASN A 374 31.04 10.31 19.12
C ASN A 374 30.11 10.13 17.93
N VAL A 375 29.26 9.08 17.94
CA VAL A 375 28.24 8.89 16.90
C VAL A 375 27.23 10.03 16.92
N LEU A 376 26.76 10.44 18.10
CA LEU A 376 25.85 11.58 18.26
C LEU A 376 26.48 12.89 17.76
N HIS A 377 27.71 13.19 18.18
CA HIS A 377 28.44 14.38 17.79
C HIS A 377 28.56 14.50 16.26
N ASN A 378 28.79 13.37 15.58
CA ASN A 378 28.92 13.34 14.13
C ASN A 378 27.57 13.40 13.41
N VAL A 379 26.52 12.75 13.92
CA VAL A 379 25.24 12.64 13.20
C VAL A 379 24.37 13.90 13.34
N ILE A 380 24.41 14.60 14.48
CA ILE A 380 23.56 15.78 14.75
C ILE A 380 23.71 16.87 13.67
N PRO A 381 24.93 17.26 13.24
CA PRO A 381 25.10 18.21 12.15
C PRO A 381 24.40 17.81 10.85
N HIS A 382 24.43 16.51 10.50
CA HIS A 382 23.75 16.00 9.31
C HIS A 382 22.23 16.05 9.45
N LEU A 383 21.70 15.72 10.64
CA LEU A 383 20.25 15.85 10.90
C LEU A 383 19.80 17.31 10.75
N ILE A 384 20.56 18.26 11.30
CA ILE A 384 20.25 19.69 11.15
C ILE A 384 20.31 20.11 9.68
N GLY A 385 21.29 19.64 8.92
CA GLY A 385 21.39 19.87 7.48
C GLY A 385 20.16 19.35 6.71
N ILE A 386 19.70 18.14 7.03
CA ILE A 386 18.47 17.55 6.45
C ILE A 386 17.26 18.42 6.81
N SER A 387 17.10 18.80 8.08
CA SER A 387 15.99 19.66 8.52
C SER A 387 15.98 21.02 7.81
N LEU A 388 17.15 21.66 7.66
CA LEU A 388 17.30 22.94 6.95
C LEU A 388 16.88 22.80 5.48
N GLN A 389 17.38 21.75 4.80
CA GLN A 389 17.03 21.48 3.41
C GLN A 389 15.53 21.16 3.27
N SER A 390 14.90 20.51 4.25
CA SER A 390 13.46 20.25 4.25
C SER A 390 12.66 21.55 4.34
N CYS A 391 13.04 22.46 5.25
CA CYS A 391 12.42 23.79 5.35
C CYS A 391 12.53 24.57 4.04
N GLN A 392 13.69 24.52 3.36
CA GLN A 392 13.88 25.17 2.06
C GLN A 392 13.00 24.59 0.95
N LYS A 393 12.65 23.30 1.05
CA LYS A 393 11.70 22.61 0.15
C LYS A 393 10.24 22.83 0.52
N GLY A 394 9.94 23.62 1.55
CA GLY A 394 8.58 23.90 2.03
C GLY A 394 8.04 22.91 3.05
N ASN A 395 8.81 21.91 3.47
CA ASN A 395 8.36 20.98 4.50
C ASN A 395 8.98 21.34 5.87
N SER A 396 8.12 21.77 6.79
CA SER A 396 8.54 22.20 8.13
C SER A 396 8.36 21.11 9.19
N GLU A 397 7.76 19.97 8.84
CA GLU A 397 7.47 18.90 9.80
C GLU A 397 8.74 18.22 10.29
N GLU A 398 9.70 17.92 9.40
CA GLU A 398 10.96 17.32 9.81
C GLU A 398 11.72 18.26 10.75
N ALA A 399 11.80 19.54 10.41
CA ALA A 399 12.47 20.53 11.26
C ALA A 399 11.85 20.58 12.65
N LEU A 400 10.52 20.56 12.75
CA LEU A 400 9.83 20.54 14.04
C LEU A 400 10.21 19.30 14.87
N GLN A 401 10.28 18.12 14.25
CA GLN A 401 10.66 16.89 14.94
C GLN A 401 12.03 17.02 15.63
N LEU A 402 13.03 17.56 14.93
CA LEU A 402 14.37 17.74 15.52
C LEU A 402 14.44 18.92 16.50
N ILE A 403 13.77 20.03 16.21
CA ILE A 403 13.72 21.21 17.10
C ILE A 403 13.21 20.81 18.49
N ARG A 404 12.16 19.98 18.57
CA ARG A 404 11.63 19.47 19.85
C ARG A 404 12.65 18.66 20.66
N LEU A 405 13.69 18.13 20.02
CA LEU A 405 14.73 17.32 20.67
C LEU A 405 15.89 18.16 21.20
N PHE A 406 16.08 19.41 20.75
CA PHE A 406 17.26 20.21 21.08
C PHE A 406 17.51 20.36 22.59
N GLY A 407 16.45 20.56 23.38
CA GLY A 407 16.57 20.66 24.84
C GLY A 407 17.16 19.41 25.51
N SER A 408 17.04 18.26 24.84
CA SER A 408 17.44 16.95 25.34
C SER A 408 18.79 16.45 24.80
N LEU A 409 19.23 16.95 23.63
CA LEU A 409 20.47 16.50 23.00
C LEU A 409 21.71 16.93 23.79
N PRO A 410 22.73 16.06 23.94
CA PRO A 410 23.90 16.34 24.79
C PRO A 410 24.75 17.50 24.27
N GLU A 411 24.84 17.64 22.95
CA GLU A 411 25.61 18.67 22.26
C GLU A 411 24.80 19.18 21.07
N LEU A 412 24.89 20.47 20.82
CA LEU A 412 24.30 21.15 19.68
C LEU A 412 25.39 21.86 18.88
N ASN A 413 25.02 22.42 17.73
CA ASN A 413 25.90 23.26 16.93
C ASN A 413 25.25 24.62 16.65
N ASP A 414 26.05 25.54 16.10
CA ASP A 414 25.61 26.91 15.79
C ASP A 414 24.48 27.00 14.75
N GLN A 415 24.20 25.91 14.01
CA GLN A 415 23.13 25.84 13.01
C GLN A 415 21.73 25.63 13.61
N CYS A 416 21.61 25.38 14.93
CA CYS A 416 20.31 25.20 15.59
C CYS A 416 19.43 26.46 15.52
N LEU A 417 20.01 27.65 15.79
CA LEU A 417 19.26 28.91 15.72
C LEU A 417 18.81 29.25 14.28
N PRO A 418 19.67 29.17 13.25
CA PRO A 418 19.25 29.25 11.85
C PRO A 418 18.09 28.29 11.49
N LEU A 419 18.12 27.04 11.94
CA LEU A 419 17.04 26.08 11.68
C LEU A 419 15.71 26.52 12.29
N MET A 420 15.70 26.95 13.55
CA MET A 420 14.47 27.43 14.21
C MET A 420 13.82 28.58 13.45
N LEU A 421 14.62 29.42 12.81
CA LEU A 421 14.11 30.56 12.05
C LEU A 421 13.57 30.17 10.70
N HIS A 422 14.26 29.26 10.01
CA HIS A 422 13.72 28.66 8.78
C HIS A 422 12.37 27.99 9.05
N TYR A 423 12.23 27.33 10.20
CA TYR A 423 10.96 26.76 10.65
C TYR A 423 9.88 27.84 10.92
N LEU A 424 10.23 28.92 11.63
CA LEU A 424 9.30 30.06 11.87
C LEU A 424 8.86 30.75 10.58
N LYS A 425 9.80 30.95 9.64
CA LYS A 425 9.55 31.52 8.30
C LYS A 425 8.86 30.54 7.34
N GLY A 426 8.71 29.28 7.75
CA GLY A 426 8.34 28.13 6.93
C GLY A 426 7.09 28.32 6.07
N ASP A 427 6.85 27.36 5.20
CA ASP A 427 5.94 27.45 4.05
C ASP A 427 4.65 28.25 4.31
N PRO A 428 4.33 29.29 3.51
CA PRO A 428 3.02 29.96 3.57
C PRO A 428 1.82 29.01 3.33
N HIS A 429 2.06 27.80 2.84
CA HIS A 429 1.07 26.73 2.67
C HIS A 429 1.09 25.66 3.77
N SER A 430 1.93 25.83 4.82
CA SER A 430 1.96 24.95 5.99
C SER A 430 0.59 24.88 6.68
N THR A 431 0.22 23.69 7.13
CA THR A 431 -1.00 23.45 7.95
C THR A 431 -0.88 24.07 9.34
N THR A 432 0.34 24.30 9.83
CA THR A 432 0.60 24.92 11.14
C THR A 432 0.77 26.42 10.97
N ASP A 433 -0.08 27.20 11.64
CA ASP A 433 -0.03 28.65 11.61
C ASP A 433 1.25 29.20 12.28
N TYR A 434 1.55 30.46 11.99
CA TYR A 434 2.74 31.11 12.51
C TYR A 434 2.73 31.21 14.05
N GLU A 435 1.58 31.42 14.67
CA GLU A 435 1.45 31.55 16.13
C GLU A 435 1.82 30.26 16.86
N THR A 436 1.38 29.10 16.35
CA THR A 436 1.71 27.79 16.90
C THR A 436 3.21 27.52 16.78
N ARG A 437 3.81 27.76 15.61
CA ARG A 437 5.26 27.61 15.40
C ARG A 437 6.07 28.50 16.33
N LEU A 438 5.58 29.72 16.54
CA LEU A 438 6.18 30.67 17.47
C LEU A 438 6.17 30.09 18.88
N GLU A 439 5.02 29.69 19.42
CA GLU A 439 4.91 29.12 20.77
C GLU A 439 5.79 27.87 20.97
N GLU A 440 5.83 26.96 19.99
CA GLU A 440 6.71 25.79 20.03
C GLU A 440 8.19 26.19 20.08
N THR A 441 8.58 27.18 19.27
CA THR A 441 9.93 27.73 19.30
C THR A 441 10.25 28.38 20.65
N LYS A 442 9.30 29.09 21.27
CA LYS A 442 9.48 29.67 22.61
C LYS A 442 9.75 28.60 23.65
N LEU A 443 8.99 27.50 23.61
CA LEU A 443 9.16 26.38 24.53
C LEU A 443 10.57 25.81 24.43
N VAL A 444 11.05 25.55 23.22
CA VAL A 444 12.41 25.01 23.03
C VAL A 444 13.48 26.02 23.44
N LEU A 445 13.37 27.29 23.04
CA LEU A 445 14.31 28.34 23.45
C LEU A 445 14.40 28.46 24.98
N SER A 446 13.28 28.32 25.69
CA SER A 446 13.27 28.32 27.15
C SER A 446 14.02 27.13 27.75
N SER A 447 13.94 25.95 27.11
CA SER A 447 14.67 24.74 27.53
C SER A 447 16.17 24.83 27.27
N LEU A 448 16.59 25.63 26.28
CA LEU A 448 17.99 25.86 25.93
C LEU A 448 18.67 26.96 26.77
N ARG A 449 17.92 27.60 27.68
CA ARG A 449 18.45 28.67 28.52
C ARG A 449 19.63 28.19 29.36
N GLY A 450 20.78 28.86 29.22
CA GLY A 450 22.03 28.52 29.92
C GLY A 450 22.96 27.60 29.14
N ARG A 451 22.56 27.15 27.94
CA ARG A 451 23.45 26.47 26.99
C ARG A 451 24.11 27.49 26.04
N ALA A 452 25.37 27.24 25.69
CA ALA A 452 26.19 28.12 24.84
C ALA A 452 26.64 27.46 23.52
N ASP A 453 26.20 26.23 23.26
CA ASP A 453 26.67 25.39 22.14
C ASP A 453 25.76 25.43 20.90
N TRP A 454 24.64 26.17 20.92
CA TRP A 454 23.57 26.06 19.92
C TRP A 454 23.35 27.32 19.06
N TYR A 455 24.20 28.35 19.22
CA TYR A 455 24.20 29.54 18.37
C TYR A 455 25.57 30.22 18.42
N SER A 456 25.97 30.87 17.31
CA SER A 456 27.09 31.81 17.34
C SER A 456 26.60 33.24 17.63
N TYR A 457 27.51 34.11 18.10
CA TYR A 457 27.20 35.53 18.30
C TYR A 457 26.77 36.21 16.99
N ASP A 458 27.41 35.82 15.88
CA ASP A 458 27.10 36.35 14.56
C ASP A 458 25.69 35.91 14.11
N ASP A 459 25.31 34.65 14.36
CA ASP A 459 23.96 34.17 14.10
C ASP A 459 22.95 34.94 14.95
N LEU A 460 23.13 35.03 16.27
CA LEU A 460 22.21 35.78 17.13
C LEU A 460 22.01 37.22 16.65
N LYS A 461 23.09 37.89 16.23
CA LYS A 461 23.02 39.24 15.68
C LYS A 461 22.27 39.31 14.36
N ASN A 462 22.56 38.41 13.42
CA ASN A 462 21.87 38.34 12.13
C ASN A 462 20.37 38.16 12.33
N VAL A 463 20.01 37.29 13.27
CA VAL A 463 18.64 36.91 13.56
C VAL A 463 17.86 38.04 14.24
N LYS A 464 18.50 38.80 15.13
CA LYS A 464 17.91 40.03 15.67
C LYS A 464 17.64 41.06 14.58
N ASN A 465 18.58 41.28 13.66
CA ASN A 465 18.38 42.22 12.57
C ASN A 465 17.21 41.81 11.65
N GLU A 466 17.06 40.51 11.38
CA GLU A 466 15.93 39.99 10.60
C GLU A 466 14.60 40.17 11.33
N ALA A 467 14.54 39.82 12.62
CA ALA A 467 13.34 39.99 13.43
C ALA A 467 12.94 41.46 13.60
N GLU A 468 13.90 42.39 13.66
CA GLU A 468 13.67 43.85 13.62
C GLU A 468 13.11 44.29 12.26
N ALA A 469 13.68 43.81 11.15
CA ALA A 469 13.22 44.14 9.80
C ALA A 469 11.78 43.64 9.54
N GLU A 470 11.40 42.50 10.13
CA GLU A 470 10.07 41.91 10.02
C GLU A 470 9.07 42.47 11.06
N GLY A 471 9.50 43.33 11.99
CA GLY A 471 8.64 43.90 13.04
C GLY A 471 8.15 42.88 14.09
N ASN A 472 8.90 41.80 14.28
CA ASN A 472 8.50 40.66 15.11
C ASN A 472 8.89 40.84 16.58
N GLU A 473 8.16 41.73 17.28
CA GLU A 473 8.44 42.12 18.67
C GLU A 473 8.52 40.93 19.64
N SER A 474 7.72 39.88 19.41
CA SER A 474 7.72 38.69 20.27
C SER A 474 9.00 37.87 20.16
N LEU A 475 9.53 37.70 18.94
CA LEU A 475 10.78 36.98 18.73
C LEU A 475 11.97 37.79 19.27
N LEU A 476 11.98 39.10 19.03
CA LEU A 476 13.00 40.00 19.57
C LEU A 476 13.07 39.99 21.09
N LYS A 477 11.91 39.97 21.76
CA LYS A 477 11.86 39.90 23.23
C LYS A 477 12.58 38.67 23.76
N ILE A 478 12.51 37.53 23.06
CA ILE A 478 13.16 36.28 23.48
C ILE A 478 14.64 36.29 23.13
N LEU A 479 15.01 36.70 21.91
CA LEU A 479 16.40 36.80 21.49
C LEU A 479 17.20 37.77 22.39
N ASN A 480 16.55 38.81 22.91
CA ASN A 480 17.16 39.74 23.85
C ASN A 480 17.40 39.16 25.25
N THR A 481 16.75 38.04 25.61
CA THR A 481 17.05 37.32 26.85
C THR A 481 18.24 36.36 26.75
N LEU A 482 18.76 36.12 25.54
CA LEU A 482 19.93 35.26 25.29
C LEU A 482 21.27 36.03 25.43
N ASP A 483 21.22 37.37 25.44
CA ASP A 483 22.37 38.28 25.54
C ASP A 483 22.87 38.49 27.00
N ALA A 484 22.35 37.73 27.97
CA ALA A 484 22.66 37.84 29.41
C ALA A 484 23.09 36.50 29.98
#